data_AF-A0A9X3WW84-F1
#
_entry.id   AF-A0A9X3WW84-F1
#
_cell.length_a   1.000
_cell.length_b   1.000
_cell.length_c   1.000
_cell.angle_alpha   90.00
_cell.angle_beta   90.00
_cell.angle_gamma   90.00
#
_symmetry.space_group_name_H-M   'P 1'
#
loop_
_entity.id
_entity.type
_entity.pdbx_description
1 polymer ?
#
loop_
_entity_poly.entity_id
_entity_poly.type
_entity_poly.pdbx_seq_one_letter_code
_entity_poly.pdbx_strand_id
1 'polypeptide(L)'
;MRQVVEHLPHDKLIGIRNRALLVIGWAGALRRSELVSLNIEDISKTRDGLILHLNRSKTDQKGEGHDVALPFGSNPLTCPFRSFEDWISASGLIEGPVFRRMDRHGNIMDRLSAQSVRLIVKKCCEEVGLDPKRYGAHSLRSGFCSQAARFGKAEHQIMKQTRHKRSDSLKRYIKIANLFEDNAASGIGL
;
A
#
# COMPACT_ATOMS: atom_id res chain seq x y z
N MET A 1 -5.00 1.14 8.81
CA MET A 1 -5.37 0.97 7.39
C MET A 1 -6.88 0.85 7.21
N ARG A 2 -7.53 -0.19 7.75
CA ARG A 2 -8.99 -0.35 7.70
C ARG A 2 -9.77 0.90 8.14
N GLN A 3 -9.51 1.40 9.35
CA GLN A 3 -10.13 2.63 9.87
C GLN A 3 -9.99 3.82 8.91
N VAL A 4 -8.81 4.01 8.29
CA VAL A 4 -8.57 5.11 7.34
C VAL A 4 -9.45 4.95 6.10
N VAL A 5 -9.56 3.73 5.55
CA VAL A 5 -10.35 3.49 4.34
C VAL A 5 -11.85 3.65 4.61
N GLU A 6 -12.33 3.20 5.77
CA GLU A 6 -13.75 3.31 6.17
C GLU A 6 -14.23 4.77 6.29
N HIS A 7 -13.32 5.72 6.51
CA HIS A 7 -13.66 7.15 6.60
C HIS A 7 -13.53 7.91 5.26
N LEU A 8 -13.06 7.26 4.20
CA LEU A 8 -13.00 7.90 2.89
C LEU A 8 -14.39 8.02 2.27
N PRO A 9 -14.69 9.12 1.56
CA PRO A 9 -15.95 9.22 0.82
C PRO A 9 -16.00 8.12 -0.27
N HIS A 10 -17.04 7.30 -0.26
CA HIS A 10 -17.16 6.16 -1.18
C HIS A 10 -17.92 6.49 -2.47
N ASP A 11 -18.61 7.61 -2.49
CA ASP A 11 -19.44 8.15 -3.57
C ASP A 11 -18.70 9.18 -4.44
N LYS A 12 -17.58 9.73 -3.94
CA LYS A 12 -16.77 10.72 -4.66
C LYS A 12 -15.57 10.07 -5.35
N LEU A 13 -15.33 10.46 -6.59
CA LEU A 13 -14.20 9.99 -7.41
C LEU A 13 -12.85 10.11 -6.68
N ILE A 14 -12.63 11.21 -5.95
CA ILE A 14 -11.42 11.42 -5.15
C ILE A 14 -11.24 10.39 -4.03
N GLY A 15 -12.33 9.98 -3.39
CA GLY A 15 -12.29 8.99 -2.31
C GLY A 15 -12.11 7.58 -2.84
N ILE A 16 -12.73 7.23 -3.98
CA ILE A 16 -12.49 5.97 -4.70
C ILE A 16 -11.00 5.85 -5.08
N ARG A 17 -10.44 6.91 -5.70
CA ARG A 17 -9.01 6.97 -6.03
C ARG A 17 -8.13 6.81 -4.79
N ASN A 18 -8.43 7.54 -3.71
CA ASN A 18 -7.66 7.46 -2.47
C ASN A 18 -7.71 6.06 -1.86
N ARG A 19 -8.88 5.39 -1.88
CA ARG A 19 -9.03 4.01 -1.43
C ARG A 19 -8.12 3.09 -2.23
N ALA A 20 -8.23 3.10 -3.56
CA ALA A 20 -7.39 2.30 -4.44
C ALA A 20 -5.90 2.53 -4.19
N LEU A 21 -5.49 3.79 -4.08
CA LEU A 21 -4.11 4.21 -3.83
C LEU A 21 -3.57 3.66 -2.50
N LEU A 22 -4.33 3.81 -1.41
CA LEU A 22 -3.91 3.35 -0.09
C LEU A 22 -3.90 1.82 -0.02
N VAL A 23 -4.92 1.15 -0.55
CA VAL A 23 -5.05 -0.32 -0.50
C VAL A 23 -3.98 -0.99 -1.35
N ILE A 24 -3.77 -0.56 -2.60
CA ILE A 24 -2.72 -1.10 -3.47
C ILE A 24 -1.33 -0.82 -2.87
N GLY A 25 -1.10 0.42 -2.42
CA GLY A 25 0.18 0.79 -1.82
C GLY A 25 0.50 0.00 -0.54
N TRP A 26 -0.52 -0.28 0.28
CA TRP A 26 -0.40 -1.12 1.48
C TRP A 26 -0.16 -2.59 1.12
N ALA A 27 -1.02 -3.18 0.29
CA ALA A 27 -0.97 -4.59 -0.06
C ALA A 27 0.34 -4.96 -0.76
N GLY A 28 0.85 -4.11 -1.66
CA GLY A 28 2.13 -4.32 -2.35
C GLY A 28 3.36 -3.89 -1.56
N ALA A 29 3.16 -3.35 -0.35
CA ALA A 29 4.19 -2.72 0.46
C ALA A 29 5.06 -1.73 -0.37
N LEU A 30 4.41 -0.98 -1.27
CA LEU A 30 5.06 -0.21 -2.32
C LEU A 30 5.73 1.05 -1.73
N ARG A 31 6.86 1.43 -2.32
CA ARG A 31 7.38 2.79 -2.12
C ARG A 31 6.48 3.78 -2.86
N ARG A 32 6.39 5.02 -2.39
CA ARG A 32 5.58 6.05 -3.07
C ARG A 32 5.97 6.26 -4.54
N SER A 33 7.27 6.20 -4.83
CA SER A 33 7.77 6.32 -6.21
C SER A 33 7.32 5.15 -7.09
N GLU A 34 7.31 3.93 -6.55
CA GLU A 34 6.81 2.72 -7.25
C GLU A 34 5.30 2.85 -7.48
N LEU A 35 4.56 3.30 -6.46
CA LEU A 35 3.11 3.47 -6.54
C LEU A 35 2.70 4.51 -7.61
N VAL A 36 3.38 5.66 -7.65
CA VAL A 36 3.05 6.69 -8.65
C VAL A 36 3.60 6.39 -10.03
N SER A 37 4.57 5.48 -10.19
CA SER A 37 5.10 5.12 -11.51
C SER A 37 4.23 4.11 -12.25
N LEU A 38 3.35 3.38 -11.55
CA LEU A 38 2.46 2.40 -12.15
C LEU A 38 1.63 2.98 -13.30
N ASN A 39 1.63 2.23 -14.40
CA ASN A 39 0.73 2.36 -15.52
C ASN A 39 -0.33 1.24 -15.49
N ILE A 40 -1.44 1.40 -16.20
CA ILE A 40 -2.49 0.37 -16.29
C ILE A 40 -1.91 -0.90 -16.92
N GLU A 41 -1.03 -0.71 -17.89
CA GLU A 41 -0.27 -1.70 -18.63
C GLU A 41 0.67 -2.52 -17.72
N ASP A 42 1.05 -1.96 -16.58
CA ASP A 42 1.88 -2.65 -15.57
C ASP A 42 1.04 -3.58 -14.66
N ILE A 43 -0.29 -3.61 -14.83
CA ILE A 43 -1.20 -4.33 -13.93
C ILE A 43 -1.93 -5.44 -14.69
N SER A 44 -1.61 -6.68 -14.33
CA SER A 44 -2.31 -7.86 -14.84
C SER A 44 -3.36 -8.35 -13.85
N LYS A 45 -4.59 -8.53 -14.34
CA LYS A 45 -5.67 -9.19 -13.58
C LYS A 45 -5.54 -10.71 -13.76
N THR A 46 -5.54 -11.45 -12.66
CA THR A 46 -5.48 -12.92 -12.67
C THR A 46 -6.63 -13.51 -11.87
N ARG A 47 -6.79 -14.83 -11.94
CA ARG A 47 -7.77 -15.55 -11.11
C ARG A 47 -7.50 -15.45 -9.60
N ASP A 48 -6.25 -15.16 -9.23
CA ASP A 48 -5.78 -15.15 -7.85
C ASP A 48 -5.63 -13.72 -7.27
N GLY A 49 -5.73 -12.69 -8.13
CA GLY A 49 -5.68 -11.28 -7.72
C GLY A 49 -5.09 -10.37 -8.80
N LEU A 50 -4.27 -9.40 -8.38
CA LEU A 50 -3.50 -8.54 -9.29
C LEU A 50 -2.03 -8.93 -9.26
N ILE A 51 -1.35 -8.79 -10.40
CA ILE A 51 0.10 -8.79 -10.49
C ILE A 51 0.53 -7.41 -10.95
N LEU A 52 1.39 -6.76 -10.17
CA LEU A 52 1.97 -5.47 -10.52
C LEU A 52 3.41 -5.68 -11.02
N HIS A 53 3.71 -5.22 -12.22
CA HIS A 53 5.06 -5.19 -12.76
C HIS A 53 5.74 -3.85 -12.43
N LEU A 54 6.80 -3.86 -11.62
CA LEU A 54 7.49 -2.65 -11.21
C LEU A 54 8.73 -2.40 -12.08
N ASN A 55 8.59 -1.59 -13.13
CA ASN A 55 9.65 -1.30 -14.12
C ASN A 55 10.92 -0.64 -13.56
N ARG A 56 10.89 -0.03 -12.36
CA ARG A 56 12.07 0.65 -11.79
C ARG A 56 11.99 0.76 -10.27
N SER A 57 12.87 0.05 -9.56
CA SER A 57 13.11 0.29 -8.13
C SER A 57 14.42 1.06 -7.94
N LYS A 58 14.52 1.87 -6.87
CA LYS A 58 15.75 2.59 -6.48
C LYS A 58 16.99 1.68 -6.30
N THR A 59 16.79 0.37 -6.24
CA THR A 59 17.77 -0.68 -5.98
C THR A 59 17.98 -1.63 -7.17
N ASP A 60 17.29 -1.38 -8.28
CA ASP A 60 17.39 -2.13 -9.53
C ASP A 60 18.10 -1.28 -10.58
N GLN A 61 19.44 -1.35 -10.56
CA GLN A 61 20.30 -0.65 -11.52
C GLN A 61 20.34 -1.34 -12.89
N LYS A 62 19.81 -2.58 -13.01
CA LYS A 62 19.81 -3.37 -14.25
C LYS A 62 18.47 -3.32 -15.01
N GLY A 63 17.38 -2.90 -14.36
CA GLY A 63 16.08 -2.72 -15.00
C GLY A 63 15.36 -4.04 -15.29
N GLU A 64 15.63 -5.08 -14.52
CA GLU A 64 14.92 -6.37 -14.65
C GLU A 64 13.45 -6.27 -14.21
N GLY A 65 13.12 -5.26 -13.40
CA GLY A 65 11.78 -5.09 -12.85
C GLY A 65 11.45 -6.17 -11.82
N HIS A 66 10.37 -5.96 -11.07
CA HIS A 66 9.91 -6.94 -10.08
C HIS A 66 8.39 -7.05 -10.08
N ASP A 67 7.91 -8.30 -10.10
CA ASP A 67 6.49 -8.59 -9.94
C ASP A 67 6.08 -8.62 -8.47
N VAL A 68 4.92 -8.04 -8.20
CA VAL A 68 4.30 -8.03 -6.87
C VAL A 68 2.88 -8.53 -6.99
N ALA A 69 2.62 -9.71 -6.42
CA ALA A 69 1.27 -10.27 -6.36
C ALA A 69 0.47 -9.61 -5.22
N LEU A 70 -0.76 -9.21 -5.54
CA LEU A 70 -1.75 -8.69 -4.61
C LEU A 70 -2.97 -9.64 -4.62
N PRO A 71 -3.06 -10.58 -3.67
CA PRO A 71 -4.19 -11.50 -3.62
C PRO A 71 -5.50 -10.78 -3.30
N PHE A 72 -6.62 -11.43 -3.58
CA PHE A 72 -7.93 -10.95 -3.13
C PHE A 72 -7.97 -10.76 -1.61
N GLY A 73 -8.53 -9.64 -1.17
CA GLY A 73 -8.83 -9.39 0.23
C GLY A 73 -10.20 -9.95 0.60
N SER A 74 -10.31 -10.55 1.79
CA SER A 74 -11.59 -11.05 2.32
C SER A 74 -12.57 -9.94 2.65
N ASN A 75 -12.09 -8.77 3.09
CA ASN A 75 -12.91 -7.59 3.30
C ASN A 75 -12.99 -6.75 2.01
N PRO A 76 -14.19 -6.47 1.47
CA PRO A 76 -14.37 -5.68 0.25
C PRO A 76 -13.69 -4.32 0.27
N LEU A 77 -13.74 -3.58 1.39
CA LEU A 77 -13.17 -2.23 1.50
C LEU A 77 -11.65 -2.21 1.43
N THR A 78 -11.00 -3.31 1.84
CA THR A 78 -9.53 -3.42 1.83
C THR A 78 -9.04 -4.44 0.81
N CYS A 79 -9.89 -4.85 -0.14
CA CYS A 79 -9.52 -5.76 -1.21
C CYS A 79 -8.80 -4.97 -2.32
N PRO A 80 -7.54 -5.30 -2.65
CA PRO A 80 -6.78 -4.56 -3.67
C PRO A 80 -7.38 -4.70 -5.06
N PHE A 81 -7.85 -5.90 -5.42
CA PHE A 81 -8.53 -6.13 -6.69
C PHE A 81 -9.78 -5.27 -6.83
N ARG A 82 -10.70 -5.34 -5.85
CA ARG A 82 -11.95 -4.56 -5.91
C ARG A 82 -11.69 -3.06 -5.90
N SER A 83 -10.77 -2.60 -5.05
CA SER A 83 -10.42 -1.18 -5.00
C SER A 83 -9.83 -0.68 -6.33
N PHE A 84 -9.06 -1.52 -7.02
CA PHE A 84 -8.56 -1.22 -8.37
C PHE A 84 -9.70 -1.17 -9.39
N GLU A 85 -10.56 -2.20 -9.44
CA GLU A 85 -11.70 -2.24 -10.36
C GLU A 85 -12.62 -1.03 -10.17
N ASP A 86 -12.97 -0.70 -8.93
CA ASP A 86 -13.82 0.45 -8.62
C ASP A 86 -13.20 1.76 -9.14
N TRP A 87 -11.87 1.91 -9.01
CA TRP A 87 -11.18 3.08 -9.50
C TRP A 87 -11.14 3.13 -11.03
N ILE A 88 -10.79 2.04 -11.70
CA ILE A 88 -10.75 2.00 -13.16
C ILE A 88 -12.14 2.23 -13.76
N SER A 89 -13.16 1.59 -13.19
CA SER A 89 -14.55 1.77 -13.63
C SER A 89 -15.05 3.20 -13.41
N ALA A 90 -14.74 3.83 -12.28
CA ALA A 90 -15.20 5.19 -11.98
C ALA A 90 -14.41 6.26 -12.76
N SER A 91 -13.14 6.00 -13.08
CA SER A 91 -12.27 6.95 -13.76
C SER A 91 -12.30 6.85 -15.29
N GLY A 92 -12.76 5.72 -15.83
CA GLY A 92 -12.76 5.45 -17.27
C GLY A 92 -11.37 5.32 -17.88
N LEU A 93 -10.33 5.12 -17.06
CA LEU A 93 -8.96 5.01 -17.54
C LEU A 93 -8.72 3.66 -18.22
N ILE A 94 -8.14 3.69 -19.41
CA ILE A 94 -7.80 2.49 -20.19
C ILE A 94 -6.30 2.28 -20.36
N GLU A 95 -5.49 3.34 -20.23
CA GLU A 95 -4.04 3.31 -20.42
C GLU A 95 -3.33 4.38 -19.58
N GLY A 96 -2.00 4.29 -19.50
CA GLY A 96 -1.14 5.27 -18.87
C GLY A 96 -1.21 5.28 -17.34
N PRO A 97 -0.90 6.42 -16.68
CA PRO A 97 -0.76 6.47 -15.21
C PRO A 97 -2.02 6.03 -14.47
N VAL A 98 -1.90 5.03 -13.59
CA VAL A 98 -3.02 4.53 -12.78
C VAL A 98 -3.51 5.60 -11.82
N PHE A 99 -2.58 6.25 -11.11
CA PHE A 99 -2.91 7.28 -10.13
C PHE A 99 -2.61 8.66 -10.71
N ARG A 100 -3.67 9.43 -10.91
CA ARG A 100 -3.64 10.77 -11.49
C ARG A 100 -4.04 11.82 -10.45
N ARG A 101 -3.62 13.06 -10.70
CA ARG A 101 -4.09 14.24 -9.97
C ARG A 101 -5.56 14.49 -10.33
N MET A 102 -6.26 15.20 -9.44
CA MET A 102 -7.58 15.74 -9.71
C MET A 102 -7.60 17.20 -9.31
N ASP A 103 -8.29 18.02 -10.10
CA ASP A 103 -8.56 19.41 -9.74
C ASP A 103 -9.71 19.52 -8.72
N ARG A 104 -10.06 20.75 -8.32
CA ARG A 104 -11.15 21.02 -7.38
C ARG A 104 -12.55 20.72 -7.94
N HIS A 105 -12.68 20.56 -9.25
CA HIS A 105 -13.92 20.27 -9.95
C HIS A 105 -14.10 18.76 -10.19
N GLY A 106 -13.10 17.94 -9.86
CA GLY A 106 -13.14 16.49 -10.01
C GLY A 106 -12.58 15.99 -11.33
N ASN A 107 -11.99 16.87 -12.16
CA ASN A 107 -11.40 16.46 -13.44
C ASN A 107 -10.10 15.71 -13.21
N ILE A 108 -9.92 14.59 -13.91
CA ILE A 108 -8.70 13.79 -13.89
C ILE A 108 -7.63 14.48 -14.72
N MET A 109 -6.44 14.63 -14.15
CA MET A 109 -5.29 15.28 -14.78
C MET A 109 -4.18 14.27 -15.07
N ASP A 110 -2.93 14.74 -15.11
CA ASP A 110 -1.71 13.95 -15.27
C ASP A 110 -1.33 13.15 -14.01
N ARG A 111 -0.21 12.42 -14.11
CA ARG A 111 0.32 11.52 -13.07
C ARG A 111 0.43 12.21 -11.70
N LEU A 112 0.08 11.48 -10.66
CA LEU A 112 0.28 11.90 -9.28
C LEU A 112 1.77 12.00 -8.93
N SER A 113 2.18 13.01 -8.17
CA SER A 113 3.55 13.07 -7.66
C SER A 113 3.75 12.21 -6.41
N ALA A 114 4.96 11.70 -6.18
CA ALA A 114 5.29 10.98 -4.94
C ALA A 114 5.12 11.85 -3.67
N GLN A 115 5.21 13.18 -3.81
CA GLN A 115 4.94 14.12 -2.72
C GLN A 115 3.44 14.19 -2.43
N SER A 116 2.59 14.26 -3.47
CA SER A 116 1.14 14.23 -3.33
C SER A 116 0.64 12.97 -2.61
N VAL A 117 1.24 11.80 -2.88
CA VAL A 117 0.93 10.57 -2.13
C VAL A 117 1.14 10.73 -0.63
N ARG A 118 2.28 11.33 -0.22
CA ARG A 118 2.56 11.56 1.20
C ARG A 118 1.53 12.49 1.83
N LEU A 119 1.12 13.53 1.13
CA LEU A 119 0.12 14.48 1.62
C LEU A 119 -1.26 13.82 1.75
N ILE A 120 -1.65 12.99 0.78
CA ILE A 120 -2.89 12.21 0.83
C ILE A 120 -2.88 11.28 2.04
N VAL A 121 -1.81 10.48 2.20
CA VAL A 121 -1.69 9.55 3.34
C VAL A 121 -1.77 10.30 4.68
N LYS A 122 -1.10 11.44 4.81
CA LYS A 122 -1.17 12.27 6.02
C LYS A 122 -2.58 12.76 6.29
N LYS A 123 -3.21 13.38 5.30
CA LYS A 123 -4.57 13.92 5.41
C LYS A 123 -5.57 12.82 5.82
N CYS A 124 -5.52 11.66 5.17
CA CYS A 124 -6.42 10.56 5.50
C CYS A 124 -6.16 9.99 6.91
N CYS A 125 -4.92 10.05 7.42
CA CYS A 125 -4.63 9.70 8.82
C CYS A 125 -5.17 10.76 9.79
N GLU A 126 -5.00 12.05 9.49
CA GLU A 126 -5.51 13.16 10.30
C GLU A 126 -7.03 13.10 10.45
N GLU A 127 -7.74 12.81 9.36
CA GLU A 127 -9.21 12.70 9.31
C GLU A 127 -9.76 11.60 10.24
N VAL A 128 -8.94 10.62 10.62
CA VAL A 128 -9.31 9.56 11.58
C VAL A 128 -8.67 9.72 12.96
N GLY A 129 -8.13 10.90 13.25
CA GLY A 129 -7.53 11.22 14.55
C GLY A 129 -6.14 10.60 14.79
N LEU A 130 -5.47 10.10 13.75
CA LEU A 130 -4.12 9.56 13.86
C LEU A 130 -3.07 10.67 13.73
N ASP A 131 -2.00 10.62 14.54
CA ASP A 131 -0.93 11.63 14.53
C ASP A 131 -0.16 11.66 13.19
N PRO A 132 -0.31 12.71 12.36
CA PRO A 132 0.35 12.82 11.05
C PRO A 132 1.87 12.95 11.11
N LYS A 133 2.45 13.18 12.29
CA LYS A 133 3.91 13.14 12.47
C LYS A 133 4.41 11.69 12.47
N ARG A 134 3.56 10.73 12.86
CA ARG A 134 3.86 9.29 12.87
C ARG A 134 3.59 8.61 11.53
N TYR A 135 2.72 9.18 10.69
CA TYR A 135 2.32 8.61 9.41
C TYR A 135 2.81 9.47 8.23
N GLY A 136 3.42 8.85 7.21
CA GLY A 136 4.08 9.60 6.14
C GLY A 136 4.69 8.74 5.03
N ALA A 137 5.85 9.15 4.52
CA ALA A 137 6.46 8.63 3.29
C ALA A 137 6.65 7.10 3.19
N HIS A 138 6.79 6.44 4.35
CA HIS A 138 7.00 5.01 4.46
C HIS A 138 5.82 4.28 5.11
N SER A 139 4.77 4.98 5.56
CA SER A 139 3.76 4.40 6.46
C SER A 139 2.97 3.24 5.83
N LEU A 140 2.77 3.23 4.51
CA LEU A 140 2.13 2.08 3.85
C LEU A 140 3.01 0.83 3.94
N ARG A 141 4.28 0.95 3.52
CA ARG A 141 5.24 -0.15 3.54
C ARG A 141 5.62 -0.57 4.96
N SER A 142 5.97 0.37 5.83
CA SER A 142 6.35 0.09 7.21
C SER A 142 5.15 -0.40 8.04
N GLY A 143 3.98 0.17 7.79
CA GLY A 143 2.72 -0.29 8.39
C GLY A 143 2.39 -1.72 7.97
N PHE A 144 2.55 -2.05 6.68
CA PHE A 144 2.43 -3.42 6.19
C PHE A 144 3.41 -4.35 6.92
N CYS A 145 4.71 -4.02 6.98
CA CYS A 145 5.69 -4.86 7.67
C CYS A 145 5.32 -5.11 9.14
N SER A 146 4.94 -4.05 9.84
CA SER A 146 4.55 -4.12 11.27
C SER A 146 3.31 -5.00 11.46
N GLN A 147 2.31 -4.83 10.61
CA GLN A 147 1.08 -5.61 10.68
C GLN A 147 1.34 -7.07 10.31
N ALA A 148 2.06 -7.35 9.22
CA ALA A 148 2.39 -8.71 8.82
C ALA A 148 3.18 -9.46 9.90
N ALA A 149 4.14 -8.79 10.56
CA ALA A 149 4.87 -9.36 11.68
C ALA A 149 3.95 -9.67 12.86
N ARG A 150 3.05 -8.75 13.24
CA ARG A 150 2.04 -8.97 14.30
C ARG A 150 1.07 -10.10 14.00
N PHE A 151 0.87 -10.45 12.73
CA PHE A 151 0.06 -11.61 12.31
C PHE A 151 0.91 -12.88 12.13
N GLY A 152 2.13 -12.91 12.69
CA GLY A 152 3.00 -14.08 12.67
C GLY A 152 3.51 -14.48 11.29
N LYS A 153 3.49 -13.59 10.29
CA LYS A 153 4.01 -13.91 8.96
C LYS A 153 5.52 -14.09 9.03
N ALA A 154 6.02 -15.16 8.42
CA ALA A 154 7.43 -15.46 8.44
C ALA A 154 8.23 -14.35 7.76
N GLU A 155 9.42 -14.05 8.31
CA GLU A 155 10.26 -12.94 7.84
C GLU A 155 10.53 -13.01 6.33
N HIS A 156 10.82 -14.20 5.80
CA HIS A 156 11.08 -14.39 4.37
C HIS A 156 9.86 -14.03 3.49
N GLN A 157 8.63 -14.23 3.97
CA GLN A 157 7.41 -13.85 3.24
C GLN A 157 7.25 -12.34 3.21
N ILE A 158 7.50 -11.67 4.35
CA ILE A 158 7.48 -10.20 4.45
C ILE A 158 8.58 -9.62 3.57
N MET A 159 9.79 -10.19 3.58
CA MET A 159 10.92 -9.81 2.74
C MET A 159 10.59 -9.95 1.25
N LYS A 160 9.96 -11.05 0.84
CA LYS A 160 9.52 -11.26 -0.54
C LYS A 160 8.52 -10.19 -0.97
N GLN A 161 7.46 -9.96 -0.17
CA GLN A 161 6.43 -8.96 -0.50
C GLN A 161 7.00 -7.54 -0.54
N THR A 162 7.94 -7.23 0.33
CA THR A 162 8.57 -5.91 0.40
C THR A 162 9.75 -5.80 -0.57
N ARG A 163 10.31 -6.88 -1.10
CA ARG A 163 11.52 -6.85 -1.94
C ARG A 163 12.74 -6.32 -1.16
N HIS A 164 12.86 -6.64 0.13
CA HIS A 164 14.08 -6.34 0.89
C HIS A 164 15.15 -7.40 0.61
N LYS A 165 16.36 -6.97 0.23
CA LYS A 165 17.52 -7.86 0.06
C LYS A 165 18.16 -8.29 1.38
N ARG A 166 17.95 -7.52 2.46
CA ARG A 166 18.50 -7.76 3.80
C ARG A 166 17.42 -7.53 4.86
N SER A 167 17.46 -8.33 5.91
CA SER A 167 16.53 -8.35 7.05
C SER A 167 16.67 -7.17 8.00
N ASP A 168 17.80 -6.47 8.01
CA ASP A 168 18.16 -5.61 9.16
C ASP A 168 17.21 -4.42 9.37
N SER A 169 16.61 -3.90 8.29
CA SER A 169 15.56 -2.89 8.37
C SER A 169 14.18 -3.44 8.77
N LEU A 170 13.95 -4.75 8.60
CA LEU A 170 12.72 -5.45 8.98
C LEU A 170 12.74 -5.91 10.44
N LYS A 171 13.90 -6.33 10.95
CA LYS A 171 14.10 -6.76 12.34
C LYS A 171 13.56 -5.77 13.37
N ARG A 172 13.64 -4.47 13.12
CA ARG A 172 13.05 -3.45 14.01
C ARG A 172 11.53 -3.57 14.11
N TYR A 173 10.84 -3.86 13.01
CA TYR A 173 9.38 -4.04 12.99
C TYR A 173 8.96 -5.37 13.63
N ILE A 174 9.71 -6.44 13.33
CA ILE A 174 9.46 -7.78 13.90
C ILE A 174 9.70 -7.77 15.41
N LYS A 175 10.80 -7.19 15.88
CA LYS A 175 11.11 -7.08 17.30
C LYS A 175 10.05 -6.31 18.08
N ILE A 176 9.50 -5.23 17.51
CA ILE A 176 8.40 -4.47 18.14
C ILE A 176 7.10 -5.28 18.13
N ALA A 177 6.83 -6.05 17.08
CA ALA A 177 5.63 -6.90 17.01
C ALA A 177 5.66 -8.04 18.05
N ASN A 178 6.83 -8.63 18.27
CA ASN A 178 7.03 -9.77 19.16
C ASN A 178 7.33 -9.38 20.62
N LEU A 179 7.21 -8.11 21.01
CA LEU A 179 7.53 -7.64 22.38
C LEU A 179 6.80 -8.39 23.50
N PHE A 180 5.64 -8.98 23.19
CA PHE A 180 4.82 -9.75 24.13
C PHE A 180 4.83 -11.27 23.84
N GLU A 181 5.10 -11.69 22.60
CA GLU A 181 5.16 -13.11 22.23
C GLU A 181 6.50 -13.75 22.59
N ASP A 182 7.62 -13.05 22.38
CA ASP A 182 8.98 -13.49 22.74
C ASP A 182 9.43 -12.89 24.08
N ASN A 183 8.49 -12.67 25.00
CA ASN A 183 8.78 -12.10 26.31
C ASN A 183 9.03 -13.20 27.34
N ALA A 184 10.14 -13.13 28.08
CA ALA A 184 10.43 -14.08 29.16
C ALA A 184 9.39 -14.07 30.29
N ALA A 185 8.57 -13.01 30.39
CA ALA A 185 7.42 -12.93 31.29
C ALA A 185 6.16 -13.61 30.73
N SER A 186 6.13 -13.97 29.45
CA SER A 186 5.00 -14.69 28.83
C SER A 186 5.04 -16.16 29.23
N GLY A 187 3.94 -16.67 29.80
CA GLY A 187 3.81 -18.07 30.19
C GLY A 187 4.39 -18.46 31.56
N ILE A 188 4.88 -17.49 32.36
CA ILE A 188 5.37 -17.75 33.73
C ILE A 188 4.38 -17.33 34.84
N GLY A 189 3.15 -16.96 34.47
CA GLY A 189 2.06 -16.73 35.43
C GLY A 189 2.10 -15.40 36.20
N LEU A 190 2.72 -14.36 35.64
CA LEU A 190 2.65 -12.97 36.10
C LEU A 190 1.54 -12.19 35.38
#